data_AF-W6UGC4-F1
#
_entry.id   AF-W6UGC4-F1
#
_cell.length_a   1.000
_cell.length_b   1.000
_cell.length_c   1.000
_cell.angle_alpha   90.00
_cell.angle_beta   90.00
_cell.angle_gamma   90.00
#
_symmetry.space_group_name_H-M   'P 1'
#
loop_
_entity.id
_entity.type
_entity.pdbx_description
1 polymer ?
#
loop_
_entity_poly.entity_id
_entity_poly.type
_entity_poly.pdbx_seq_one_letter_code
_entity_poly.pdbx_strand_id
1 'polypeptide(L)'
;MLRRLFFDVVLPTCDWPTSMSSELFTAHMTASEGDKLCTLEAEAAVSETAFGVRDIRVAEALPFSESLAYINLTTLEGEKLCVEISAAGFRPVGVFYDDVVGPVPPPHQEGDEEPEPGMENYETIYALLSARSSGFRHQFSERLAQRLAQLQDQQLLEGDYEEEEEGGYFSLDGYTRGGKPHPSVLRLSSTWNTSWM
;
A
#
# COMPACT_ATOMS: atom_id res chain seq x y z
N MET A 1 -4.10 61.50 6.14
CA MET A 1 -5.23 60.78 6.77
C MET A 1 -5.72 59.75 5.75
N LEU A 2 -5.33 58.49 5.94
CA LEU A 2 -6.19 57.35 6.34
C LEU A 2 -7.21 56.95 5.25
N ARG A 3 -7.42 55.69 4.90
CA ARG A 3 -6.75 54.40 5.13
C ARG A 3 -7.58 53.43 4.29
N ARG A 4 -6.95 52.69 3.38
CA ARG A 4 -7.59 51.64 2.58
C ARG A 4 -7.70 50.41 3.48
N LEU A 5 -8.93 49.96 3.77
CA LEU A 5 -9.18 48.71 4.47
C LEU A 5 -8.96 47.56 3.48
N PHE A 6 -7.93 46.75 3.72
CA PHE A 6 -7.81 45.41 3.14
C PHE A 6 -7.86 44.42 4.30
N PHE A 7 -8.68 43.40 4.10
CA PHE A 7 -8.86 42.23 4.95
C PHE A 7 -7.52 41.52 5.16
N ASP A 8 -7.14 41.31 6.43
CA ASP A 8 -6.08 40.40 6.83
C ASP A 8 -6.59 38.94 6.67
N VAL A 9 -6.05 38.22 5.69
CA VAL A 9 -6.01 36.76 5.71
C VAL A 9 -4.58 36.38 6.11
N VAL A 10 -4.43 35.98 7.37
CA VAL A 10 -3.20 35.38 7.90
C VAL A 10 -3.14 33.95 7.36
N LEU A 11 -2.29 33.72 6.37
CA LEU A 11 -1.82 32.37 6.02
C LEU A 11 -0.59 32.05 6.86
N PRO A 12 -0.48 30.85 7.46
CA PRO A 12 0.75 30.44 8.13
C PRO A 12 1.85 30.26 7.07
N THR A 13 2.92 31.03 7.19
CA THR A 13 4.13 30.87 6.40
C THR A 13 4.85 29.61 6.87
N CYS A 14 4.88 28.59 6.03
CA CYS A 14 5.84 27.51 6.18
C CYS A 14 7.24 28.08 5.93
N ASP A 15 7.96 28.39 7.02
CA ASP A 15 9.39 28.65 6.98
C ASP A 15 10.11 27.34 6.68
N TRP A 16 10.51 27.13 5.43
CA TRP A 16 11.51 26.12 5.11
C TRP A 16 12.90 26.75 5.32
N PRO A 17 13.76 26.23 6.22
CA PRO A 17 15.10 26.75 6.33
C PRO A 17 15.91 26.33 5.11
N THR A 18 16.28 27.32 4.30
CA THR A 18 17.35 27.22 3.32
C THR A 18 18.67 26.89 4.01
N SER A 19 19.40 25.92 3.45
CA SER A 19 20.74 25.44 3.85
C SER A 19 20.76 24.28 4.84
N MET A 20 20.39 23.08 4.37
CA MET A 20 20.82 21.83 4.99
C MET A 20 22.28 21.57 4.62
N SER A 21 23.19 21.81 5.55
CA SER A 21 24.58 21.36 5.44
C SER A 21 24.58 19.83 5.36
N SER A 22 25.36 19.28 4.43
CA SER A 22 25.56 17.83 4.23
C SER A 22 25.96 17.07 5.49
N GLU A 23 26.47 17.76 6.52
CA GLU A 23 26.84 17.19 7.81
C GLU A 23 25.65 16.92 8.75
N LEU A 24 24.48 17.55 8.53
CA LEU A 24 23.23 17.23 9.25
C LEU A 24 22.51 16.01 8.65
N PHE A 25 22.69 15.74 7.35
CA PHE A 25 22.17 14.53 6.72
C PHE A 25 22.91 13.28 7.22
N THR A 26 24.22 13.39 7.45
CA THR A 26 25.02 12.32 8.05
C THR A 26 24.68 12.11 9.53
N ALA A 27 24.36 13.18 10.28
CA ALA A 27 23.93 13.07 11.68
C ALA A 27 22.54 12.43 11.85
N HIS A 28 21.65 12.52 10.86
CA HIS A 28 20.35 11.84 10.86
C HIS A 28 20.47 10.32 10.58
N MET A 29 21.50 9.88 9.82
CA MET A 29 21.78 8.46 9.62
C MET A 29 22.57 7.82 10.77
N THR A 30 23.07 8.64 11.71
CA THR A 30 23.72 8.19 12.96
C THR A 30 22.95 8.64 14.21
N ALA A 31 21.76 9.21 14.04
CA ALA A 31 20.76 9.29 15.09
C ALA A 31 20.29 7.87 15.33
N SER A 32 21.00 7.20 16.24
CA SER A 32 20.62 6.03 17.03
C SER A 32 19.20 5.59 16.73
N GLU A 33 19.05 4.39 16.15
CA GLU A 33 18.49 3.23 16.88
C GLU A 33 17.84 3.62 18.21
N GLY A 34 16.81 4.45 18.14
CA GLY A 34 16.33 5.29 19.23
C GLY A 34 15.01 4.70 19.66
N ASP A 35 15.07 3.88 20.70
CA ASP A 35 13.96 3.24 21.39
C ASP A 35 12.91 2.66 20.43
N LYS A 36 13.32 1.74 19.55
CA LYS A 36 12.38 0.82 18.89
C LYS A 36 11.67 0.03 19.98
N LEU A 37 10.45 0.44 20.33
CA LEU A 37 9.62 -0.31 21.28
C LEU A 37 9.22 -1.61 20.59
N CYS A 38 9.91 -2.72 20.88
CA CYS A 38 9.64 -4.00 20.24
C CYS A 38 8.18 -4.46 20.46
N THR A 39 7.52 -4.01 21.53
CA THR A 39 6.07 -4.20 21.72
C THR A 39 5.25 -3.50 20.64
N LEU A 40 5.59 -2.26 20.24
CA LEU A 40 4.91 -1.57 19.14
C LEU A 40 5.20 -2.26 17.80
N GLU A 41 6.44 -2.71 17.59
CA GLU A 41 6.79 -3.49 16.39
C GLU A 41 6.00 -4.80 16.32
N ALA A 42 5.80 -5.47 17.45
CA ALA A 42 4.97 -6.68 17.54
C ALA A 42 3.51 -6.41 17.17
N GLU A 43 2.91 -5.35 17.71
CA GLU A 43 1.53 -4.94 17.40
C GLU A 43 1.37 -4.55 15.92
N ALA A 44 2.31 -3.77 15.39
CA ALA A 44 2.34 -3.40 13.98
C ALA A 44 2.43 -4.65 13.09
N ALA A 45 3.37 -5.56 13.38
CA ALA A 45 3.54 -6.80 12.63
C ALA A 45 2.27 -7.66 12.61
N VAL A 46 1.58 -7.80 13.76
CA VAL A 46 0.28 -8.48 13.87
C VAL A 46 -0.73 -7.81 12.95
N SER A 47 -0.92 -6.50 13.09
CA SER A 47 -1.97 -5.77 12.35
C SER A 47 -1.75 -5.79 10.84
N GLU A 48 -0.51 -5.69 10.41
CA GLU A 48 -0.13 -5.60 9.00
C GLU A 48 -0.23 -6.94 8.29
N THR A 49 0.12 -8.04 8.97
CA THR A 49 0.28 -9.35 8.33
C THR A 49 -0.84 -10.34 8.65
N ALA A 50 -1.78 -9.98 9.53
CA ALA A 50 -2.94 -10.80 9.91
C ALA A 50 -3.73 -11.35 8.72
N PHE A 51 -3.72 -10.67 7.58
CA PHE A 51 -4.40 -11.16 6.40
C PHE A 51 -3.79 -12.41 5.77
N GLY A 52 -2.47 -12.57 5.86
CA GLY A 52 -1.70 -13.54 5.09
C GLY A 52 -1.30 -14.78 5.88
N VAL A 53 -1.93 -14.99 7.04
CA VAL A 53 -1.63 -16.04 8.00
C VAL A 53 -2.94 -16.60 8.57
N ARG A 54 -2.90 -17.77 9.22
CA ARG A 54 -4.11 -18.36 9.86
C ARG A 54 -4.41 -17.72 11.19
N ASP A 55 -3.37 -17.39 11.94
CA ASP A 55 -3.44 -16.79 13.26
C ASP A 55 -2.13 -16.02 13.51
N ILE A 56 -2.20 -14.85 14.11
CA ILE A 56 -1.03 -14.09 14.55
C ILE A 56 -1.43 -13.20 15.73
N ARG A 57 -0.59 -13.16 16.77
CA ARG A 57 -0.82 -12.37 17.98
C ARG A 57 0.47 -12.11 18.73
N VAL A 58 0.46 -11.10 19.60
CA VAL A 58 1.53 -10.89 20.59
C VAL A 58 1.51 -12.05 21.61
N ALA A 59 2.69 -12.54 21.98
CA ALA A 59 2.87 -13.60 22.97
C ALA A 59 2.89 -13.01 24.39
N GLU A 60 1.70 -12.70 24.93
CA GLU A 60 1.55 -12.06 26.25
C GLU A 60 2.07 -12.91 27.42
N ALA A 61 2.23 -14.22 27.22
CA ALA A 61 2.74 -15.14 28.24
C ALA A 61 4.27 -15.08 28.40
N LEU A 62 4.98 -14.47 27.45
CA LEU A 62 6.44 -14.36 27.44
C LEU A 62 6.90 -12.99 27.96
N PRO A 63 8.10 -12.89 28.56
CA PRO A 63 8.64 -11.63 29.03
C PRO A 63 8.86 -10.66 27.87
N PHE A 64 8.51 -9.39 28.07
CA PHE A 64 8.75 -8.33 27.11
C PHE A 64 9.45 -7.13 27.78
N SER A 65 10.16 -6.37 26.99
CA SER A 65 10.80 -5.11 27.35
C SER A 65 10.74 -4.14 26.15
N GLU A 66 11.28 -2.94 26.31
CA GLU A 66 11.40 -1.99 25.20
C GLU A 66 12.20 -2.58 24.03
N SER A 67 13.17 -3.47 24.27
CA SER A 67 14.07 -4.03 23.27
C SER A 67 13.81 -5.51 22.93
N LEU A 68 12.76 -6.10 23.50
CA LEU A 68 12.43 -7.51 23.32
C LEU A 68 10.92 -7.71 23.37
N ALA A 69 10.37 -8.31 22.34
CA ALA A 69 8.99 -8.78 22.32
C ALA A 69 8.90 -10.13 21.62
N TYR A 70 7.74 -10.77 21.74
CA TYR A 70 7.47 -12.05 21.11
C TYR A 70 6.11 -12.01 20.42
N ILE A 71 6.02 -12.65 19.25
CA ILE A 71 4.76 -12.93 18.56
C ILE A 71 4.63 -14.43 18.33
N ASN A 72 3.39 -14.89 18.36
CA ASN A 72 3.02 -16.23 17.95
C ASN A 72 2.27 -16.14 16.63
N LEU A 73 2.61 -17.01 15.68
CA LEU A 73 1.93 -17.06 14.39
C LEU A 73 1.76 -18.48 13.86
N THR A 74 0.71 -18.67 13.08
CA THR A 74 0.45 -19.88 12.31
C THR A 74 0.38 -19.52 10.83
N THR A 75 1.28 -20.04 10.01
CA THR A 75 1.30 -19.83 8.55
C THR A 75 0.05 -20.42 7.88
N LEU A 76 -0.17 -20.11 6.60
CA LEU A 76 -1.31 -20.66 5.85
C LEU A 76 -1.21 -22.18 5.66
N GLU A 77 0.01 -22.69 5.63
CA GLU A 77 0.36 -24.11 5.59
C GLU A 77 0.16 -24.80 6.95
N GLY A 78 -0.01 -24.04 8.03
CA GLY A 78 -0.22 -24.55 9.38
C GLY A 78 1.05 -24.72 10.23
N GLU A 79 2.20 -24.23 9.76
CA GLU A 79 3.42 -24.15 10.55
C GLU A 79 3.21 -23.14 11.69
N LYS A 80 3.47 -23.55 12.93
CA LYS A 80 3.40 -22.69 14.11
C LYS A 80 4.79 -22.22 14.48
N LEU A 81 4.91 -20.94 14.79
CA LEU A 81 6.16 -20.32 15.19
C LEU A 81 5.94 -19.41 16.40
N CYS A 82 6.86 -19.47 17.35
CA CYS A 82 7.12 -18.38 18.28
C CYS A 82 8.32 -17.59 17.74
N VAL A 83 8.16 -16.28 17.62
CA VAL A 83 9.14 -15.39 16.98
C VAL A 83 9.55 -14.32 17.98
N GLU A 84 10.85 -14.22 18.22
CA GLU A 84 11.50 -13.14 18.95
C GLU A 84 11.63 -11.91 18.06
N ILE A 85 11.34 -10.74 18.62
CA ILE A 85 11.53 -9.43 18.00
C ILE A 85 12.53 -8.67 18.86
N SER A 86 13.63 -8.25 18.24
CA SER A 86 14.70 -7.47 18.88
C SER A 86 15.34 -6.53 17.87
N ALA A 87 16.36 -5.77 18.30
CA ALA A 87 17.17 -4.95 17.39
C ALA A 87 17.78 -5.75 16.22
N ALA A 88 17.98 -7.07 16.38
CA ALA A 88 18.46 -7.95 15.32
C ALA A 88 17.41 -8.26 14.24
N GLY A 89 16.14 -7.91 14.47
CA GLY A 89 14.99 -8.24 13.63
C GLY A 89 14.11 -9.34 14.23
N PHE A 90 13.53 -10.14 13.35
CA PHE A 90 12.57 -11.22 13.64
C PHE A 90 13.27 -12.57 13.58
N ARG A 91 13.22 -13.33 14.67
CA ARG A 91 13.88 -14.63 14.78
C ARG A 91 12.91 -15.70 15.26
N PRO A 92 12.66 -16.76 14.48
CA PRO A 92 11.98 -17.96 14.98
C PRO A 92 12.76 -18.62 16.12
N VAL A 93 12.13 -18.77 17.29
CA VAL A 93 12.73 -19.32 18.52
C VAL A 93 11.98 -20.52 19.11
N GLY A 94 10.85 -20.89 18.51
CA GLY A 94 10.09 -22.08 18.86
C GLY A 94 9.12 -22.50 17.77
N VAL A 95 8.73 -23.78 17.80
CA VAL A 95 7.77 -24.40 16.87
C VAL A 95 6.37 -24.56 17.46
N PHE A 96 6.18 -24.04 18.68
CA PHE A 96 4.90 -23.92 19.36
C PHE A 96 4.75 -22.52 19.92
N TYR A 97 3.52 -22.16 20.27
CA TYR A 97 3.23 -20.85 20.84
C TYR A 97 3.81 -20.75 22.24
N ASP A 98 4.32 -19.56 22.57
CA ASP A 98 4.91 -19.24 23.87
C ASP A 98 6.07 -20.18 24.26
N ASP A 99 6.72 -20.79 23.26
CA ASP A 99 7.83 -21.73 23.43
C ASP A 99 9.12 -21.11 22.91
N VAL A 100 10.16 -21.07 23.75
CA VAL A 100 11.47 -20.49 23.44
C VAL A 100 12.53 -21.56 23.68
N VAL A 101 12.74 -22.41 22.67
CA VAL A 101 13.65 -23.57 22.73
C VAL A 101 15.01 -23.22 22.13
N GLY A 102 15.02 -22.36 21.11
CA GLY A 102 16.22 -21.96 20.38
C GLY A 102 15.93 -21.66 18.91
N PRO A 103 16.94 -21.24 18.14
CA PRO A 103 16.76 -20.88 16.73
C PRO A 103 16.09 -22.00 15.94
N VAL A 104 14.98 -21.69 15.28
CA VAL A 104 14.32 -22.64 14.38
C VAL A 104 14.96 -22.50 13.00
N PRO A 105 15.57 -23.56 12.44
CA PRO A 105 16.21 -23.49 11.13
C PRO A 105 15.18 -23.14 10.03
N PRO A 106 15.63 -22.54 8.92
CA PRO A 106 14.77 -22.26 7.78
C PRO A 106 14.18 -23.57 7.22
N PRO A 107 13.01 -23.50 6.57
CA PRO A 107 12.45 -24.66 5.88
C PRO A 107 13.41 -25.12 4.80
N HIS A 108 13.72 -26.43 4.78
CA HIS A 108 14.55 -27.02 3.72
C HIS A 108 13.86 -26.84 2.37
N GLN A 109 14.50 -26.15 1.43
CA GLN A 109 14.09 -26.18 0.04
C GLN A 109 14.71 -27.40 -0.63
N GLU A 110 13.93 -28.13 -1.42
CA GLU A 110 14.42 -29.30 -2.16
C GLU A 110 15.55 -28.88 -3.12
N GLY A 111 16.79 -29.23 -2.79
CA GLY A 111 17.96 -28.98 -3.63
C GLY A 111 19.01 -28.03 -3.04
N ASP A 112 18.75 -27.42 -1.89
CA ASP A 112 19.73 -26.57 -1.22
C ASP A 112 20.71 -27.39 -0.36
N GLU A 113 21.97 -26.96 -0.31
CA GLU A 113 22.97 -27.48 0.63
C GLU A 113 22.49 -27.25 2.07
N GLU A 114 22.87 -28.13 3.01
CA GLU A 114 22.50 -28.04 4.43
C GLU A 114 22.67 -26.58 4.90
N PRO A 115 21.61 -25.93 5.40
CA PRO A 115 21.69 -24.53 5.79
C PRO A 115 22.79 -24.40 6.84
N GLU A 116 23.76 -23.52 6.58
CA GLU A 116 24.78 -23.16 7.56
C GLU A 116 24.06 -22.86 8.90
N PRO A 117 24.52 -23.40 10.04
CA PRO A 117 23.89 -23.20 11.34
C PRO A 117 24.11 -21.75 11.78
N GLY A 118 23.38 -20.85 11.15
CA GLY A 118 23.40 -19.42 11.30
C GLY A 118 21.98 -18.98 11.53
N MET A 119 21.72 -18.59 12.77
CA MET A 119 20.50 -17.97 13.27
C MET A 119 19.97 -16.92 12.27
N GLU A 120 19.01 -17.32 11.43
CA GLU A 120 18.40 -16.40 10.46
C GLU A 120 17.55 -15.38 11.20
N ASN A 121 18.09 -14.18 11.31
CA ASN A 121 17.30 -13.01 11.66
C ASN A 121 16.75 -12.43 10.36
N TYR A 122 15.45 -12.30 10.30
CA TYR A 122 14.79 -11.60 9.21
C TYR A 122 14.66 -10.13 9.57
N GLU A 123 15.03 -9.25 8.65
CA GLU A 123 14.96 -7.80 8.87
C GLU A 123 13.54 -7.33 9.16
N THR A 124 12.54 -7.94 8.51
CA THR A 124 11.13 -7.58 8.63
C THR A 124 10.25 -8.82 8.79
N ILE A 125 9.04 -8.64 9.33
CA ILE A 125 8.03 -9.71 9.38
C ILE A 125 7.68 -10.23 7.98
N TYR A 126 7.71 -9.36 6.97
CA TYR A 126 7.47 -9.75 5.57
C TYR A 126 8.57 -10.66 5.04
N ALA A 127 9.83 -10.39 5.36
CA ALA A 127 10.95 -11.25 4.95
C ALA A 127 10.80 -12.65 5.58
N LEU A 128 10.48 -12.71 6.87
CA LEU A 128 10.19 -13.97 7.58
C LEU A 128 9.03 -14.74 6.92
N LEU A 129 7.89 -14.08 6.74
CA LEU A 129 6.70 -14.73 6.17
C LEU A 129 6.89 -15.12 4.71
N SER A 130 7.65 -14.35 3.92
CA SER A 130 7.98 -14.70 2.55
C SER A 130 8.84 -15.98 2.47
N ALA A 131 9.80 -16.14 3.39
CA ALA A 131 10.63 -17.34 3.47
C ALA A 131 9.85 -18.56 3.99
N ARG A 132 8.97 -18.36 4.98
CA ARG A 132 8.26 -19.44 5.69
C ARG A 132 6.93 -19.87 5.07
N SER A 133 6.25 -18.98 4.34
CA SER A 133 4.87 -19.19 3.90
C SER A 133 4.73 -18.91 2.40
N SER A 134 4.63 -19.98 1.63
CA SER A 134 4.28 -19.90 0.20
C SER A 134 2.90 -19.29 -0.01
N GLY A 135 1.94 -19.57 0.87
CA GLY A 135 0.60 -19.01 0.86
C GLY A 135 0.62 -17.50 1.13
N PHE A 136 1.47 -17.03 2.03
CA PHE A 136 1.62 -15.59 2.29
C PHE A 136 2.11 -14.88 1.02
N ARG A 137 3.14 -15.42 0.36
CA ARG A 137 3.64 -14.89 -0.92
C ARG A 137 2.54 -14.82 -1.97
N HIS A 138 1.73 -15.87 -2.10
CA HIS A 138 0.61 -15.89 -3.02
C HIS A 138 -0.41 -14.79 -2.70
N GLN A 139 -0.92 -14.73 -1.46
CA GLN A 139 -1.92 -13.73 -1.08
C GLN A 139 -1.42 -12.30 -1.19
N PHE A 140 -0.15 -12.06 -0.83
CA PHE A 140 0.47 -10.76 -0.99
C PHE A 140 0.51 -10.34 -2.46
N SER A 141 0.95 -11.26 -3.34
CA SER A 141 0.99 -11.00 -4.79
C SER A 141 -0.39 -10.75 -5.40
N GLU A 142 -1.41 -11.50 -4.98
CA GLU A 142 -2.79 -11.30 -5.44
C GLU A 142 -3.33 -9.93 -5.02
N ARG A 143 -3.08 -9.51 -3.78
CA ARG A 143 -3.50 -8.18 -3.29
C ARG A 143 -2.82 -7.06 -4.04
N LEU A 144 -1.53 -7.20 -4.33
CA LEU A 144 -0.82 -6.23 -5.16
C LEU A 144 -1.45 -6.15 -6.56
N ALA A 145 -1.71 -7.29 -7.21
CA ALA A 145 -2.33 -7.33 -8.52
C ALA A 145 -3.74 -6.69 -8.52
N GLN A 146 -4.55 -6.99 -7.51
CA GLN A 146 -5.89 -6.40 -7.36
C GLN A 146 -5.83 -4.87 -7.19
N ARG A 147 -4.89 -4.36 -6.39
CA ARG A 147 -4.72 -2.91 -6.22
C ARG A 147 -4.24 -2.23 -7.50
N LEU A 148 -3.33 -2.84 -8.25
CA LEU A 148 -2.89 -2.34 -9.54
C LEU A 148 -4.04 -2.26 -10.55
N ALA A 149 -4.88 -3.29 -10.63
CA ALA A 149 -6.05 -3.30 -11.50
C ALA A 149 -7.06 -2.20 -11.13
N GLN A 150 -7.34 -2.01 -9.83
CA GLN A 150 -8.24 -0.95 -9.36
C GLN A 150 -7.76 0.46 -9.74
N LEU A 151 -6.45 0.70 -9.66
CA LEU A 151 -5.89 1.99 -10.06
C LEU A 151 -5.99 2.22 -11.57
N GLN A 152 -5.78 1.16 -12.37
CA GLN A 152 -5.94 1.25 -13.82
C GLN A 152 -7.39 1.55 -14.22
N ASP A 153 -8.36 0.88 -13.60
CA ASP A 153 -9.78 1.12 -13.84
C ASP A 153 -10.21 2.53 -13.44
N GLN A 154 -9.67 3.07 -12.33
CA GLN A 154 -9.93 4.45 -11.90
C GLN A 154 -9.41 5.49 -12.90
N GLN A 155 -8.20 5.28 -13.43
CA GLN A 155 -7.62 6.18 -14.45
C GLN A 155 -8.40 6.18 -15.76
N LEU A 156 -8.98 5.03 -16.14
CA LEU A 156 -9.82 4.93 -17.35
C LEU A 156 -11.17 5.64 -17.16
N LEU A 157 -11.77 5.55 -15.97
CA LEU A 157 -13.02 6.25 -15.66
C LEU A 157 -12.87 7.78 -15.59
N GLU A 158 -11.73 8.29 -15.12
CA GLU A 158 -11.48 9.74 -15.06
C GLU A 158 -11.19 10.37 -16.43
N GLY A 159 -10.79 9.57 -17.44
CA GLY A 159 -10.49 10.04 -18.80
C GLY A 159 -11.71 10.31 -19.70
N ASP A 160 -12.91 9.86 -19.31
CA ASP A 160 -14.12 9.92 -20.15
C ASP A 160 -15.06 11.09 -19.80
N TYR A 161 -14.70 11.97 -18.85
CA TYR A 161 -15.56 13.08 -18.37
C TYR A 161 -15.15 14.49 -18.82
N GLU A 162 -14.14 14.64 -19.67
CA GLU A 162 -13.74 15.95 -20.22
C GLU A 162 -14.03 16.07 -21.73
N GLU A 163 -15.29 15.97 -22.18
CA GLU A 163 -15.61 16.41 -23.55
C GLU A 163 -17.09 16.75 -23.83
N GLU A 164 -17.80 17.52 -22.98
CA GLU A 164 -19.00 18.24 -23.44
C GLU A 164 -19.17 19.60 -22.73
N GLU A 165 -18.60 20.68 -23.28
CA GLU A 165 -19.20 22.02 -23.19
C GLU A 165 -19.19 22.68 -24.57
N GLU A 166 -20.41 22.90 -25.09
CA GLU A 166 -20.72 23.62 -26.32
C GLU A 166 -20.24 25.07 -26.29
N GLY A 167 -19.37 25.44 -27.23
CA GLY A 167 -19.03 26.83 -27.54
C GLY A 167 -19.55 27.28 -28.90
N GLY A 168 -20.85 27.14 -29.15
CA GLY A 168 -21.52 27.64 -30.36
C GLY A 168 -21.40 29.16 -30.48
N TYR A 169 -20.54 29.64 -31.39
CA TYR A 169 -20.40 31.06 -31.71
C TYR A 169 -21.69 31.60 -32.33
N PHE A 170 -22.36 32.47 -31.58
CA PHE A 170 -23.59 33.17 -31.95
C PHE A 170 -23.27 34.26 -33.00
N SER A 171 -23.54 33.99 -34.28
CA SER A 171 -23.45 35.00 -35.34
C SER A 171 -24.78 35.75 -35.44
N LEU A 172 -24.82 36.97 -34.88
CA LEU A 172 -25.91 37.93 -35.08
C LEU A 172 -25.70 38.65 -36.40
N ASP A 173 -26.48 38.28 -37.42
CA ASP A 173 -26.89 39.22 -38.47
C ASP A 173 -28.27 38.79 -39.00
N GLY A 174 -29.25 39.68 -38.82
CA GLY A 174 -30.64 39.43 -39.19
C GLY A 174 -30.95 39.78 -40.64
N TYR A 175 -31.90 39.07 -41.25
CA TYR A 175 -32.94 39.70 -42.07
C TYR A 175 -34.15 38.79 -42.28
N THR A 176 -35.27 39.44 -42.56
CA THR A 176 -36.68 39.04 -42.45
C THR A 176 -37.23 38.10 -43.54
N ARG A 177 -38.22 37.26 -43.19
CA ARG A 177 -39.61 37.17 -43.74
C ARG A 177 -40.16 35.73 -43.79
N GLY A 178 -41.30 35.54 -43.13
CA GLY A 178 -42.48 34.85 -43.68
C GLY A 178 -42.49 33.32 -43.75
N GLY A 179 -43.38 32.69 -42.98
CA GLY A 179 -43.84 31.32 -43.24
C GLY A 179 -44.37 30.61 -42.00
N LYS A 180 -45.69 30.49 -41.87
CA LYS A 180 -46.35 29.63 -40.86
C LYS A 180 -46.23 28.15 -41.24
N PRO A 181 -46.39 27.22 -40.27
CA PRO A 181 -45.86 25.86 -40.35
C PRO A 181 -46.90 24.84 -40.82
N HIS A 182 -46.44 23.71 -41.39
CA HIS A 182 -47.09 22.41 -41.20
C HIS A 182 -46.09 21.27 -41.45
N PRO A 183 -46.17 20.16 -40.70
CA PRO A 183 -45.20 19.08 -40.76
C PRO A 183 -45.54 18.14 -41.91
N SER A 184 -44.56 17.33 -42.33
CA SER A 184 -44.68 15.88 -42.59
C SER A 184 -43.58 15.41 -43.56
N VAL A 185 -42.97 14.27 -43.20
CA VAL A 185 -42.32 13.26 -44.06
C VAL A 185 -40.98 13.71 -44.71
N LEU A 186 -39.86 12.97 -44.64
CA LEU A 186 -39.67 11.68 -45.32
C LEU A 186 -38.36 10.98 -44.91
N ARG A 187 -38.51 9.65 -44.79
CA ARG A 187 -37.64 8.58 -45.32
C ARG A 187 -36.20 8.48 -44.83
N LEU A 188 -36.02 7.52 -43.93
CA LEU A 188 -34.88 6.60 -44.01
C LEU A 188 -35.17 5.56 -45.10
N SER A 189 -34.52 5.75 -46.25
CA SER A 189 -34.14 4.68 -47.19
C SER A 189 -32.62 4.83 -47.32
N SER A 190 -31.78 3.80 -47.20
CA SER A 190 -31.81 2.60 -48.02
C SER A 190 -30.85 1.54 -47.45
N THR A 191 -31.27 0.28 -47.49
CA THR A 191 -30.53 -0.90 -48.00
C THR A 191 -29.11 -1.23 -47.47
N TRP A 192 -29.06 -2.25 -46.61
CA TRP A 192 -28.34 -3.54 -46.75
C TRP A 192 -26.99 -3.55 -47.52
N ASN A 193 -25.91 -3.97 -46.86
CA ASN A 193 -25.16 -5.15 -47.32
C ASN A 193 -24.24 -5.78 -46.24
N THR A 194 -24.66 -6.97 -45.79
CA THR A 194 -23.91 -8.24 -45.69
C THR A 194 -22.65 -8.28 -46.61
N SER A 195 -21.47 -8.84 -46.32
CA SER A 195 -21.10 -10.09 -45.65
C SER A 195 -19.56 -10.31 -45.65
N TRP A 196 -19.15 -11.31 -44.85
CA TRP A 196 -18.10 -12.35 -45.02
C TRP A 196 -16.71 -12.15 -44.39
N MET A 197 -16.48 -13.09 -43.45
CA MET A 197 -15.26 -13.85 -43.12
C MET A 197 -14.13 -13.17 -42.35
#